data_AF-A0A069D9U8-F1
#
_entry.id   AF-A0A069D9U8-F1
#
_cell.length_a   1.000
_cell.length_b   1.000
_cell.length_c   1.000
_cell.angle_alpha   90.00
_cell.angle_beta   90.00
_cell.angle_gamma   90.00
#
_symmetry.space_group_name_H-M   'P 1'
#
loop_
_entity.id
_entity.type
_entity.pdbx_description
1 polymer ?
#
loop_
_entity_poly.entity_id
_entity_poly.type
_entity_poly.pdbx_seq_one_letter_code
_entity_poly.pdbx_strand_id
1 'polypeptide(L)' 'MGTTNIEAKRDILVKLLKINDFEIYLRPEVSVKWGTFSDPWGNRLGFFEYLNKSEEQERIKTIIGPKEIE' A
#
# COMPACT_ATOMS: atom_id res chain seq x y z
N MET A 1 -1.57 -4.66 -1.23
CA MET A 1 -2.77 -3.79 -1.35
C MET A 1 -2.33 -2.35 -1.54
N GLY A 2 -3.03 -1.61 -2.40
CA GLY A 2 -2.77 -0.17 -2.59
C GLY A 2 -3.18 0.66 -1.37
N THR A 3 -2.42 1.70 -1.06
CA THR A 3 -2.71 2.65 0.02
C THR A 3 -2.26 4.06 -0.37
N THR A 4 -2.97 5.07 0.11
CA THR A 4 -2.67 6.48 -0.18
C THR A 4 -1.49 7.03 0.62
N ASN A 5 -1.23 6.45 1.80
CA ASN A 5 -0.08 6.74 2.65
C ASN A 5 0.39 5.45 3.35
N ILE A 6 1.54 4.91 2.91
CA ILE A 6 2.08 3.65 3.45
C ILE A 6 2.74 3.83 4.82
N GLU A 7 3.31 4.99 5.12
CA GLU A 7 3.98 5.28 6.39
C GLU A 7 2.96 5.39 7.52
N ALA A 8 1.88 6.14 7.31
CA ALA A 8 0.78 6.23 8.27
C ALA A 8 0.17 4.84 8.53
N LYS A 9 0.02 4.02 7.49
CA LYS A 9 -0.54 2.67 7.62
C LYS A 9 0.41 1.73 8.36
N ARG A 10 1.71 1.81 8.09
CA ARG A 10 2.75 1.13 8.85
C ARG A 10 2.65 1.47 10.33
N ASP A 11 2.63 2.76 10.68
CA ASP A 11 2.65 3.19 12.08
C ASP A 11 1.41 2.69 12.85
N ILE A 12 0.24 2.69 12.19
CA ILE A 12 -0.98 2.09 12.72
C ILE A 12 -0.82 0.57 12.92
N LEU A 13 -0.28 -0.14 11.92
CA LEU A 13 -0.14 -1.60 11.98
C LEU A 13 0.88 -2.05 13.03
N VAL A 14 2.03 -1.37 13.13
CA VAL A 14 3.03 -1.60 14.17
C VAL A 14 2.40 -1.46 15.56
N LYS A 15 1.60 -0.41 15.76
CA LYS A 15 0.93 -0.17 17.05
C LYS A 15 -0.15 -1.22 17.35
N LEU A 16 -1.01 -1.54 16.39
CA LEU A 16 -2.17 -2.42 16.60
C LEU A 16 -1.79 -3.89 16.67
N LEU A 17 -0.90 -4.34 15.79
CA LEU A 17 -0.53 -5.74 15.65
C LEU A 17 0.75 -6.09 16.41
N LYS A 18 1.44 -5.09 17.00
CA LYS A 18 2.73 -5.26 17.69
C LYS A 18 3.77 -5.95 16.82
N ILE A 19 3.78 -5.62 15.54
CA ILE A 19 4.76 -6.13 14.56
C ILE A 19 6.04 -5.29 14.67
N ASN A 20 7.20 -5.95 14.66
CA ASN A 20 8.49 -5.29 14.80
C ASN A 20 9.07 -4.85 13.44
N ASP A 21 8.76 -5.61 12.39
CA ASP A 21 9.39 -5.45 11.09
C ASP A 21 8.37 -5.07 10.01
N PHE A 22 8.33 -3.79 9.70
CA PHE A 22 7.68 -3.27 8.50
C PHE A 22 8.64 -2.27 7.84
N GLU A 23 9.42 -2.78 6.90
CA GLU A 23 10.34 -1.97 6.10
C GLU A 23 9.66 -1.48 4.83
N ILE A 24 9.92 -0.22 4.47
CA ILE A 24 9.44 0.41 3.24
C ILE A 24 10.63 0.55 2.29
N TYR A 25 10.49 -0.02 1.11
CA TYR A 25 11.44 0.05 0.02
C TYR A 25 11.00 1.08 -1.02
N LEU A 26 11.98 1.79 -1.57
CA LEU A 26 11.84 2.73 -2.67
C LEU A 26 12.97 2.48 -3.66
N ARG A 27 12.65 2.41 -4.95
CA ARG A 27 13.64 2.30 -6.04
C ARG A 27 13.27 3.24 -7.19
N PRO A 28 14.23 3.93 -7.81
CA PRO A 28 13.95 4.85 -8.91
C PRO A 28 13.21 4.22 -10.09
N GLU A 29 13.45 2.94 -10.36
CA GLU A 29 12.88 2.21 -11.50
C GLU A 29 11.43 1.73 -11.24
N VAL A 30 10.90 1.91 -10.04
CA VAL A 30 9.59 1.40 -9.62
C VAL A 30 8.66 2.57 -9.32
N SER A 31 7.46 2.58 -9.92
CA SER A 31 6.49 3.68 -9.77
C SER A 31 5.79 3.75 -8.41
N VAL A 32 6.09 2.80 -7.52
CA VAL A 32 5.54 2.70 -6.17
C VAL A 32 6.67 2.56 -5.15
N LYS A 33 6.44 3.06 -3.94
CA LYS A 33 7.11 2.53 -2.74
C LYS A 33 6.27 1.40 -2.18
N TRP A 34 6.91 0.38 -1.62
CA TRP A 34 6.20 -0.78 -1.08
C TRP A 34 6.85 -1.26 0.20
N GLY A 35 6.09 -1.98 1.01
CA GLY A 35 6.59 -2.59 2.23
C GLY A 35 5.88 -3.88 2.51
N THR A 36 6.57 -4.77 3.23
CA THR A 36 6.04 -6.07 3.62
C THR A 36 6.25 -6.29 5.09
N PHE A 37 5.33 -7.01 5.71
CA PHE A 37 5.42 -7.40 7.11
C PHE A 37 4.80 -8.78 7.29
N SER A 38 5.16 -9.43 8.40
CA SER A 38 4.49 -10.65 8.87
C SER A 38 3.48 -10.25 9.93
N ASP A 39 2.23 -10.66 9.76
CA ASP A 39 1.22 -10.47 10.79
C ASP A 39 1.39 -11.49 11.94
N PRO A 40 0.70 -11.30 13.08
CA PRO A 40 0.80 -12.21 14.23
C PRO A 40 0.35 -13.65 13.96
N TRP A 41 -0.33 -13.89 12.83
CA TRP A 41 -0.82 -15.22 12.43
C TRP A 41 0.15 -15.91 11.45
N GLY A 42 1.27 -15.28 11.11
CA GLY A 42 2.28 -15.82 10.22
C GLY A 42 2.04 -15.54 8.73
N ASN A 43 1.04 -14.73 8.38
CA ASN A 43 0.84 -14.33 7.00
C ASN A 43 1.80 -13.22 6.63
N ARG A 44 2.44 -13.35 5.46
CA ARG A 44 3.24 -12.28 4.88
C ARG A 44 2.36 -11.39 4.01
N LEU A 45 2.19 -10.15 4.42
CA LEU A 45 1.35 -9.16 3.74
C LEU A 45 2.21 -8.02 3.19
N GLY A 46 1.67 -7.31 2.18
CA GLY A 46 2.35 -6.20 1.52
C GLY A 46 1.44 -5.04 1.16
N PHE A 47 1.92 -3.83 1.39
CA PHE A 47 1.29 -2.59 0.94
C PHE A 47 2.18 -1.89 -0.09
N PHE A 48 1.55 -1.13 -0.98
CA PHE A 48 2.25 -0.25 -1.89
C PHE A 48 1.52 1.08 -2.01
N GLU A 49 2.28 2.14 -2.27
CA GLU A 49 1.80 3.49 -2.52
C GLU A 49 2.48 4.03 -3.78
N TYR A 50 1.70 4.54 -4.72
CA TYR A 50 2.22 5.19 -5.90
C TYR A 50 2.94 6.49 -5.56
N LEU A 51 4.09 6.69 -6.21
CA LEU A 51 4.87 7.92 -6.13
C LEU A 51 4.15 9.06 -6.85
N ASN A 52 3.50 8.76 -7.98
CA ASN A 52 2.69 9.69 -8.74
C ASN A 52 1.20 9.49 -8.45
N LYS A 53 0.57 10.48 -7.82
CA LYS A 53 -0.85 10.43 -7.47
C LYS A 53 -1.78 10.51 -8.67
N SER A 54 -1.37 11.12 -9.77
CA SER A 54 -2.17 11.11 -11.00
C SER A 54 -2.23 9.71 -11.61
N GLU A 55 -1.08 9.01 -11.68
CA GLU A 55 -1.02 7.61 -12.12
C GLU A 55 -1.87 6.70 -11.22
N GLU A 56 -1.82 6.91 -9.90
CA GLU A 56 -2.66 6.20 -8.93
C GLU A 56 -4.15 6.33 -9.28
N GLN A 57 -4.62 7.55 -9.55
CA GLN A 57 -6.02 7.79 -9.88
C GLN A 57 -6.44 7.15 -11.22
N GLU A 58 -5.57 7.20 -12.24
CA GLU A 58 -5.82 6.53 -13.51
C GLU A 58 -5.92 5.01 -13.34
N ARG A 59 -5.02 4.43 -12.51
CA ARG A 59 -5.05 3.00 -12.18
C ARG A 59 -6.31 2.61 -11.41
N ILE A 60 -6.72 3.41 -10.42
CA ILE A 60 -7.96 3.20 -9.67
C ILE A 60 -9.17 3.21 -10.61
N LYS A 61 -9.28 4.21 -11.49
CA LYS A 61 -10.38 4.29 -12.47
C LYS A 61 -10.42 3.07 -13.39
N THR A 62 -9.25 2.61 -13.84
CA THR A 62 -9.14 1.43 -14.70
C THR A 62 -9.60 0.15 -13.99
N ILE A 63 -9.27 -0.01 -12.71
CA ILE A 63 -9.59 -1.22 -11.93
C ILE A 63 -11.07 -1.25 -11.52
N ILE A 64 -11.62 -0.11 -11.09
CA ILE A 64 -13.01 -0.01 -10.61
C ILE A 64 -14.00 -0.04 -11.79
N GLY A 65 -13.56 0.35 -13.00
CA GLY A 65 -14.44 0.51 -14.15
C GLY A 65 -15.33 1.76 -14.02
N PRO A 66 -16.14 2.08 -15.05
CA PRO A 66 -17.12 3.14 -14.95
C PRO A 66 -18.12 2.80 -13.84
N LYS A 67 -18.45 3.79 -12.99
CA LYS A 67 -19.63 3.68 -12.12
C LYS A 67 -20.85 3.53 -13.03
N GLU A 68 -21.55 2.40 -12.95
CA GLU A 68 -22.92 2.35 -13.42
C GLU A 68 -23.70 3.43 -12.66
N ILE A 69 -24.28 4.36 -13.41
CA ILE A 69 -25.14 5.41 -12.89
C ILE A 69 -26.51 4.75 -12.80
N GLU A 70 -26.93 4.37 -11.59
CA GLU A 70 -28.36 4.15 -11.26
C GLU A 70 -29.09 5.48 -11.09
#